data_AF-A0A1Q3MPM9-F1
#
_entry.id   AF-A0A1Q3MPM9-F1
#
_cell.length_a   1.000
_cell.length_b   1.000
_cell.length_c   1.000
_cell.angle_alpha   90.00
_cell.angle_beta   90.00
_cell.angle_gamma   90.00
#
_symmetry.space_group_name_H-M   'P 1'
#
loop_
_entity.id
_entity.type
_entity.pdbx_description
1 polymer ?
#
loop_
_entity_poly.entity_id
_entity_poly.type
_entity_poly.pdbx_seq_one_letter_code
_entity_poly.pdbx_strand_id
1 'polypeptide(L)'
;MTMSNQVEEAARQVVEDLHSFIERTIALNGGKTTAVKPNHRIKFHWPPHPISYEYHVLASDWTGAASFEAHGEKFEVVVAQTPYGTFGRCEAIWHEDRGDNLELMLKNLQRSAEPLFQRQIKINQTLGQEGRFVGHIRDLSPSELITLLYCEDRDVANEARTEIETHASQRVFTPALIAILQDRKHPYRRSAQWCVLDLFEDLPSICRDEKEQELAVQAMRDLIWDAEDDYARTIYKAGVVLGGHLPHKHGGPVLLECLAAPSKVGRRSAIHGLFHVVEWQPELRTGIVLALREAAQDDPEPQLREFARLMARDIEAGEFDHIPEPVFPEEL
;
A
#
# COMPACT_ATOMS: atom_id res chain seq x y z
N MET A 1 -29.45 21.71 3.43
CA MET A 1 -28.51 20.68 3.94
C MET A 1 -27.22 21.41 4.31
N THR A 2 -26.72 21.27 5.54
CA THR A 2 -25.48 21.93 5.97
C THR A 2 -24.28 21.23 5.32
N MET A 3 -23.14 21.92 5.17
CA MET A 3 -21.91 21.32 4.63
C MET A 3 -21.47 20.07 5.44
N SER A 4 -21.68 20.06 6.76
CA SER A 4 -21.42 18.90 7.62
C SER A 4 -22.21 17.66 7.19
N ASN A 5 -23.51 17.82 6.90
CA ASN A 5 -24.36 16.70 6.49
C ASN A 5 -23.95 16.14 5.11
N GLN A 6 -23.38 16.97 4.24
CA GLN A 6 -22.93 16.52 2.92
C GLN A 6 -21.64 15.68 3.02
N VAL A 7 -20.69 16.09 3.86
CA VAL A 7 -19.45 15.32 4.10
C VAL A 7 -19.76 13.98 4.76
N GLU A 8 -20.67 13.96 5.73
CA GLU A 8 -21.09 12.71 6.38
C GLU A 8 -21.79 11.75 5.43
N GLU A 9 -22.66 12.25 4.55
CA GLU A 9 -23.33 11.42 3.55
C GLU A 9 -22.34 10.87 2.52
N ALA A 10 -21.40 11.71 2.05
CA ALA A 10 -20.34 11.27 1.16
C ALA A 10 -19.46 10.20 1.80
N ALA A 11 -19.06 10.38 3.06
CA ALA A 11 -18.27 9.39 3.79
C ALA A 11 -19.02 8.07 3.96
N ARG A 12 -20.34 8.11 4.19
CA ARG A 12 -21.18 6.91 4.25
C ARG A 12 -21.21 6.19 2.91
N GLN A 13 -21.40 6.92 1.81
CA GLN A 13 -21.42 6.35 0.47
C GLN A 13 -20.10 5.63 0.15
N VAL A 14 -18.95 6.22 0.51
CA VAL A 14 -17.63 5.58 0.30
C VAL A 14 -17.53 4.24 1.05
N VAL A 15 -18.06 4.14 2.27
CA VAL A 15 -18.09 2.88 3.03
C VAL A 15 -19.02 1.86 2.39
N GLU A 16 -20.21 2.27 1.94
CA GLU A 16 -21.18 1.39 1.27
C GLU A 16 -20.61 0.84 -0.05
N ASP A 17 -19.93 1.68 -0.82
CA ASP A 17 -19.25 1.30 -2.06
C ASP A 17 -18.11 0.31 -1.77
N LEU A 18 -17.30 0.57 -0.74
CA LEU A 18 -16.24 -0.33 -0.29
C LEU A 18 -16.78 -1.71 0.09
N HIS A 19 -17.84 -1.78 0.90
CA HIS A 19 -18.45 -3.06 1.28
C HIS A 19 -18.99 -3.80 0.05
N SER A 20 -19.65 -3.08 -0.87
CA SER A 20 -20.16 -3.65 -2.11
C SER A 20 -19.04 -4.18 -3.00
N PHE A 21 -17.91 -3.49 -3.07
CA PHE A 21 -16.70 -3.93 -3.76
C PHE A 21 -16.13 -5.21 -3.13
N ILE A 22 -15.96 -5.25 -1.81
CA ILE A 22 -15.41 -6.43 -1.11
C ILE A 22 -16.28 -7.66 -1.36
N GLU A 23 -17.60 -7.56 -1.17
CA GLU A 23 -18.51 -8.69 -1.37
C GLU A 23 -18.52 -9.18 -2.83
N ARG A 24 -18.45 -8.26 -3.80
CA ARG A 24 -18.33 -8.62 -5.23
C ARG A 24 -17.03 -9.37 -5.50
N THR A 25 -15.90 -8.90 -4.98
CA THR A 25 -14.60 -9.55 -5.19
C THR A 25 -14.54 -10.93 -4.53
N ILE A 26 -15.16 -11.11 -3.37
CA ILE A 26 -15.30 -12.41 -2.73
C ILE A 26 -16.11 -13.37 -3.62
N ALA A 27 -17.25 -12.91 -4.15
CA ALA A 27 -18.08 -13.72 -5.04
C ALA A 27 -17.31 -14.15 -6.31
N LEU A 28 -16.55 -13.22 -6.93
CA LEU A 28 -15.71 -13.50 -8.10
C LEU A 28 -14.58 -14.50 -7.80
N ASN A 29 -14.07 -14.52 -6.56
CA ASN A 29 -13.06 -15.46 -6.09
C ASN A 29 -13.64 -16.77 -5.53
N GLY A 30 -14.90 -17.09 -5.85
CA GLY A 30 -15.55 -18.34 -5.42
C GLY A 30 -15.76 -18.44 -3.92
N GLY A 31 -15.91 -17.30 -3.23
CA GLY A 31 -16.12 -17.23 -1.78
C GLY A 31 -14.85 -17.33 -0.94
N LYS A 32 -13.67 -17.37 -1.55
CA LYS A 32 -12.39 -17.44 -0.82
C LYS A 32 -12.09 -16.11 -0.13
N THR A 33 -11.72 -16.18 1.15
CA THR A 33 -11.39 -15.02 1.99
C THR A 33 -9.95 -15.02 2.52
N THR A 34 -9.15 -16.02 2.17
CA THR A 34 -7.74 -16.11 2.59
C THR A 34 -6.93 -14.95 1.99
N ALA A 35 -6.06 -14.33 2.78
CA ALA A 35 -5.15 -13.30 2.28
C ALA A 35 -4.18 -13.88 1.26
N VAL A 36 -3.86 -13.08 0.23
CA VAL A 36 -2.81 -13.37 -0.74
C VAL A 36 -1.56 -12.60 -0.33
N LYS A 37 -0.41 -13.28 -0.26
CA LYS A 37 0.89 -12.64 -0.07
C LYS A 37 1.17 -11.75 -1.29
N PRO A 38 1.22 -10.41 -1.14
CA PRO A 38 1.40 -9.54 -2.29
C PRO A 38 2.88 -9.53 -2.70
N ASN A 39 3.13 -9.27 -3.97
CA ASN A 39 4.49 -9.12 -4.50
C ASN A 39 5.20 -7.89 -3.88
N HIS A 40 6.52 -7.79 -4.10
CA HIS A 40 7.22 -6.56 -3.77
C HIS A 40 6.71 -5.41 -4.65
N ARG A 41 6.62 -4.22 -4.06
CA ARG A 41 6.31 -3.01 -4.82
C ARG A 41 7.47 -2.71 -5.78
N ILE A 42 7.16 -2.53 -7.06
CA ILE A 42 8.09 -2.05 -8.07
C ILE A 42 7.60 -0.67 -8.49
N LYS A 43 8.40 0.36 -8.23
CA LYS A 43 8.01 1.74 -8.56
C LYS A 43 7.85 1.87 -10.07
N PHE A 44 6.66 2.26 -10.51
CA PHE A 44 6.40 2.52 -11.92
C PHE A 44 6.92 3.90 -12.31
N HIS A 45 7.55 3.96 -13.48
CA HIS A 45 8.10 5.18 -14.04
C HIS A 45 7.63 5.33 -15.48
N TRP A 46 6.87 6.39 -15.73
CA TRP A 46 6.34 6.69 -17.06
C TRP A 46 6.12 8.20 -17.22
N PRO A 47 6.36 8.77 -18.42
CA PRO A 47 6.96 8.13 -19.59
C PRO A 47 8.45 7.80 -19.39
N PRO A 48 8.99 6.80 -20.10
CA PRO A 48 10.43 6.53 -20.09
C PRO A 48 11.19 7.66 -20.81
N HIS A 49 12.53 7.68 -20.65
CA HIS A 49 13.36 8.60 -21.41
C HIS A 49 13.18 8.35 -22.93
N PRO A 50 12.84 9.36 -23.74
CA PRO A 50 12.60 9.12 -25.16
C PRO A 50 13.93 8.86 -25.88
N ILE A 51 14.08 7.65 -26.41
CA ILE A 51 15.34 7.18 -27.02
C ILE A 51 15.81 8.06 -28.18
N SER A 52 14.91 8.78 -28.86
CA SER A 52 15.28 9.69 -29.95
C SER A 52 16.23 10.81 -29.53
N TYR A 53 16.20 11.25 -28.28
CA TYR A 53 17.08 12.29 -27.75
C TYR A 53 18.54 11.84 -27.70
N GLU A 54 18.79 10.57 -27.37
CA GLU A 54 20.14 10.00 -27.30
C GLU A 54 20.85 9.97 -28.67
N TYR A 55 20.08 9.97 -29.76
CA TYR A 55 20.59 9.89 -31.14
C TYR A 55 20.36 11.17 -31.94
N HIS A 56 19.91 12.24 -31.27
CA HIS A 56 19.64 13.54 -31.89
C HIS A 56 18.72 13.47 -33.13
N VAL A 57 17.68 12.62 -33.08
CA VAL A 57 16.69 12.55 -34.16
C VAL A 57 15.92 13.87 -34.22
N LEU A 58 15.92 14.52 -35.38
CA LEU A 58 15.32 15.83 -35.58
C LEU A 58 13.83 15.72 -35.85
N ALA A 59 13.10 16.81 -35.59
CA ALA A 59 11.68 16.88 -35.90
C ALA A 59 11.37 16.61 -37.39
N SER A 60 12.30 16.98 -38.29
CA SER A 60 12.19 16.74 -39.73
C SER A 60 12.35 15.28 -40.15
N ASP A 61 12.89 14.41 -39.29
CA ASP A 61 13.19 13.02 -39.64
C ASP A 61 11.95 12.12 -39.53
N TRP A 62 10.93 12.56 -38.77
CA TRP A 62 9.67 11.86 -38.54
C TRP A 62 8.72 12.00 -39.74
N THR A 63 8.97 11.21 -40.78
CA THR A 63 8.24 11.29 -42.05
C THR A 63 7.39 10.06 -42.36
N GLY A 64 7.64 8.94 -41.67
CA GLY A 64 6.91 7.69 -41.84
C GLY A 64 5.76 7.54 -40.87
N ALA A 65 4.86 6.59 -41.16
CA ALA A 65 3.78 6.17 -40.29
C ALA A 65 3.69 4.65 -40.28
N ALA A 66 3.34 4.09 -39.13
CA ALA A 66 3.09 2.68 -38.90
C ALA A 66 2.10 2.52 -37.76
N SER A 67 1.80 1.28 -37.39
CA SER A 67 0.96 0.98 -36.24
C SER A 67 1.31 -0.37 -35.65
N PHE A 68 1.06 -0.55 -34.36
CA PHE A 68 1.06 -1.87 -33.72
C PHE A 68 -0.26 -2.10 -32.99
N GLU A 69 -0.57 -3.36 -32.70
CA GLU A 69 -1.74 -3.75 -31.92
C GLU A 69 -1.30 -4.32 -30.57
N ALA A 70 -1.94 -3.89 -29.48
CA ALA A 70 -1.71 -4.42 -28.14
C ALA A 70 -3.02 -4.41 -27.35
N HIS A 71 -3.30 -5.49 -26.63
CA HIS A 71 -4.50 -5.62 -25.78
C HIS A 71 -5.83 -5.29 -26.48
N GLY A 72 -5.94 -5.62 -27.78
CA GLY A 72 -7.14 -5.38 -28.59
C GLY A 72 -7.29 -3.95 -29.13
N GLU A 73 -6.29 -3.10 -28.93
CA GLU A 73 -6.24 -1.72 -29.43
C GLU A 73 -5.14 -1.53 -30.46
N LYS A 74 -5.41 -0.67 -31.45
CA LYS A 74 -4.44 -0.27 -32.47
C LYS A 74 -3.84 1.09 -32.11
N PHE A 75 -2.52 1.15 -32.10
CA PHE A 75 -1.74 2.34 -31.76
C PHE A 75 -0.99 2.85 -32.98
N GLU A 76 -1.26 4.10 -33.35
CA GLU A 76 -0.55 4.77 -34.44
C GLU A 76 0.85 5.22 -33.98
N VAL A 77 1.82 5.08 -34.87
CA VAL A 77 3.25 5.32 -34.63
C VAL A 77 3.81 6.18 -35.73
N VAL A 78 4.43 7.31 -35.38
CA VAL A 78 5.24 8.07 -36.33
C VAL A 78 6.65 7.48 -36.38
N VAL A 79 7.24 7.42 -37.57
CA VAL A 79 8.48 6.69 -37.83
C VAL A 79 9.55 7.63 -38.40
N ALA A 80 10.75 7.56 -37.85
CA ALA A 80 11.94 8.19 -38.39
C ALA A 80 12.99 7.13 -38.78
N GLN A 81 13.50 7.22 -40.01
CA GLN A 81 14.61 6.38 -40.47
C GLN A 81 15.88 7.22 -40.49
N THR A 82 16.89 6.80 -39.73
CA THR A 82 18.16 7.50 -39.62
C THR A 82 19.33 6.53 -39.84
N PRO A 83 20.58 7.01 -39.99
CA PRO A 83 21.76 6.14 -40.03
C PRO A 83 21.94 5.27 -38.78
N TYR A 84 21.30 5.65 -37.67
CA TYR A 84 21.34 4.89 -36.43
C TYR A 84 20.20 3.87 -36.32
N GLY A 85 19.27 3.79 -37.29
CA GLY A 85 18.20 2.80 -37.31
C GLY A 85 16.82 3.41 -37.47
N THR A 86 15.79 2.61 -37.17
CA THR A 86 14.39 3.00 -37.25
C THR A 86 13.86 3.33 -35.86
N PHE A 87 13.35 4.55 -35.69
CA PHE A 87 12.76 5.05 -34.46
C PHE A 87 11.24 5.12 -34.63
N GLY A 88 10.50 4.74 -33.60
CA GLY A 88 9.05 4.89 -33.54
C GLY A 88 8.66 5.69 -32.32
N ARG A 89 7.69 6.58 -32.49
CA ARG A 89 7.05 7.33 -31.41
C ARG A 89 5.55 7.06 -31.45
N CYS A 90 5.01 6.59 -30.33
CA CYS A 90 3.56 6.48 -30.12
C CYS A 90 3.12 7.56 -29.13
N GLU A 91 2.52 8.63 -29.64
CA GLU A 91 2.10 9.79 -28.83
C GLU A 91 0.98 9.42 -27.85
N ALA A 92 0.07 8.51 -28.24
CA ALA A 92 -1.08 8.11 -27.42
C ALA A 92 -0.67 7.50 -26.06
N ILE A 93 0.53 6.92 -25.97
CA ILE A 93 1.09 6.35 -24.75
C ILE A 93 2.39 7.03 -24.32
N TRP A 94 2.79 8.12 -24.97
CA TRP A 94 4.01 8.88 -24.66
C TRP A 94 5.28 7.99 -24.66
N HIS A 95 5.40 7.12 -25.66
CA HIS A 95 6.47 6.12 -25.72
C HIS A 95 7.27 6.18 -27.02
N GLU A 96 8.56 5.87 -26.91
CA GLU A 96 9.46 5.74 -28.04
C GLU A 96 10.32 4.49 -27.91
N ASP A 97 10.63 3.88 -29.05
CA ASP A 97 11.61 2.80 -29.12
C ASP A 97 12.35 2.81 -30.46
N ARG A 98 13.41 2.02 -30.54
CA ARG A 98 14.30 1.90 -31.70
C ARG A 98 14.45 0.44 -32.09
N GLY A 99 14.62 0.21 -33.38
CA GLY A 99 15.08 -1.07 -33.93
C GLY A 99 15.92 -0.87 -35.18
N ASP A 100 16.63 -1.93 -35.59
CA ASP A 100 17.42 -1.91 -36.82
C ASP A 100 16.55 -1.76 -38.08
N ASN A 101 15.27 -2.10 -37.97
CA ASN A 101 14.26 -1.95 -39.01
C ASN A 101 12.87 -1.70 -38.39
N LEU A 102 11.89 -1.44 -39.24
CA LEU A 102 10.51 -1.16 -38.84
C LEU A 102 9.88 -2.27 -37.98
N GLU A 103 10.05 -3.53 -38.38
CA GLU A 103 9.46 -4.67 -37.66
C GLU A 103 10.04 -4.80 -36.26
N LEU A 104 11.38 -4.72 -36.13
CA LEU A 104 12.05 -4.80 -34.84
C LEU A 104 11.71 -3.60 -33.95
N MET A 105 11.61 -2.39 -34.52
CA MET A 105 11.19 -1.20 -33.79
C MET A 105 9.78 -1.38 -33.21
N LEU A 106 8.80 -1.82 -34.02
CA LEU A 106 7.42 -2.01 -33.54
C LEU A 106 7.33 -3.10 -32.46
N LYS A 107 8.08 -4.19 -32.62
CA LYS A 107 8.17 -5.26 -31.62
C LYS A 107 8.79 -4.76 -30.32
N ASN A 108 9.84 -3.94 -30.38
CA ASN A 108 10.46 -3.36 -29.20
C ASN A 108 9.48 -2.43 -28.49
N LEU A 109 8.85 -1.51 -29.23
CA LEU A 109 7.86 -0.55 -28.73
C LEU A 109 6.70 -1.25 -28.01
N GLN A 110 6.13 -2.31 -28.61
CA GLN A 110 5.08 -3.12 -28.00
C GLN A 110 5.56 -3.77 -26.70
N ARG A 111 6.73 -4.40 -26.70
CA ARG A 111 7.28 -5.12 -25.55
C ARG A 111 7.61 -4.17 -24.39
N SER A 112 8.22 -3.03 -24.67
CA SER A 112 8.62 -2.05 -23.66
C SER A 112 7.45 -1.22 -23.14
N ALA A 113 6.33 -1.13 -23.87
CA ALA A 113 5.08 -0.54 -23.39
C ALA A 113 4.26 -1.47 -22.46
N GLU A 114 4.57 -2.78 -22.43
CA GLU A 114 3.78 -3.77 -21.67
C GLU A 114 3.60 -3.42 -20.18
N PRO A 115 4.59 -2.87 -19.44
CA PRO A 115 4.38 -2.46 -18.05
C PRO A 115 3.30 -1.37 -17.89
N LEU A 116 3.20 -0.43 -18.83
CA LEU A 116 2.12 0.57 -18.82
C LEU A 116 0.76 -0.11 -19.00
N PHE A 117 0.63 -1.00 -19.99
CA PHE A 117 -0.62 -1.67 -20.27
C PHE A 117 -1.07 -2.56 -19.10
N GLN A 118 -0.16 -3.34 -18.52
CA GLN A 118 -0.47 -4.15 -17.35
C GLN A 118 -0.94 -3.29 -16.18
N ARG A 119 -0.29 -2.16 -15.91
CA ARG A 119 -0.73 -1.20 -14.88
C ARG A 119 -2.15 -0.68 -15.17
N GLN A 120 -2.39 -0.21 -16.39
CA GLN A 120 -3.69 0.36 -16.79
C GLN A 120 -4.83 -0.68 -16.74
N ILE A 121 -4.55 -1.93 -17.12
CA ILE A 121 -5.50 -3.04 -17.02
C ILE A 121 -5.78 -3.37 -15.55
N LYS A 122 -4.75 -3.43 -14.69
CA LYS A 122 -4.92 -3.70 -13.25
C LYS A 122 -5.74 -2.63 -12.54
N ILE A 123 -5.59 -1.36 -12.91
CA ILE A 123 -6.44 -0.26 -12.42
C ILE A 123 -7.91 -0.54 -12.76
N ASN A 124 -8.26 -0.71 -14.04
CA ASN A 124 -9.65 -0.96 -14.43
C ASN A 124 -10.22 -2.25 -13.85
N GLN A 125 -9.44 -3.34 -13.84
CA GLN A 125 -9.85 -4.60 -13.21
C GLN A 125 -10.20 -4.42 -11.73
N THR A 126 -9.40 -3.64 -11.00
CA THR A 126 -9.65 -3.34 -9.58
C THR A 126 -10.92 -2.49 -9.41
N LEU A 127 -11.15 -1.53 -10.31
CA LEU A 127 -12.36 -0.71 -10.34
C LEU A 127 -13.60 -1.45 -10.89
N GLY A 128 -13.45 -2.71 -11.32
CA GLY A 128 -14.54 -3.49 -11.92
C GLY A 128 -14.97 -3.00 -13.31
N GLN A 129 -14.07 -2.35 -14.04
CA GLN A 129 -14.26 -1.84 -15.40
C GLN A 129 -13.52 -2.70 -16.43
N GLU A 130 -14.00 -2.69 -17.68
CA GLU A 130 -13.36 -3.40 -18.79
C GLU A 130 -12.26 -2.55 -19.46
N GLY A 131 -11.37 -3.22 -20.21
CA GLY A 131 -10.29 -2.55 -20.95
C GLY A 131 -9.20 -1.95 -20.07
N ARG A 132 -8.46 -0.98 -20.63
CA ARG A 132 -7.36 -0.28 -19.94
C ARG A 132 -7.80 1.08 -19.41
N PHE A 133 -7.26 1.47 -18.27
CA PHE A 133 -7.41 2.82 -17.73
C PHE A 133 -6.64 3.85 -18.57
N VAL A 134 -7.29 4.94 -18.98
CA VAL A 134 -6.70 6.03 -19.79
C VAL A 134 -6.61 7.37 -19.06
N GLY A 135 -7.13 7.47 -17.84
CA GLY A 135 -7.15 8.70 -17.05
C GLY A 135 -5.95 8.86 -16.13
N HIS A 136 -6.10 9.71 -15.12
CA HIS A 136 -5.15 9.86 -14.02
C HIS A 136 -5.79 9.44 -12.70
N ILE A 137 -5.04 8.78 -11.81
CA ILE A 137 -5.55 8.32 -10.52
C ILE A 137 -6.07 9.49 -9.67
N ARG A 138 -5.41 10.65 -9.73
CA ARG A 138 -5.83 11.88 -9.03
C ARG A 138 -7.23 12.39 -9.41
N ASP A 139 -7.74 11.99 -10.58
CA ASP A 139 -9.05 12.43 -11.09
C ASP A 139 -10.18 11.44 -10.69
N LEU A 140 -9.85 10.37 -9.98
CA LEU A 140 -10.81 9.36 -9.50
C LEU A 140 -11.64 9.88 -8.31
N SER A 141 -12.86 9.35 -8.19
CA SER A 141 -13.72 9.64 -7.04
C SER A 141 -13.18 9.03 -5.74
N PRO A 142 -13.61 9.51 -4.56
CA PRO A 142 -13.19 8.95 -3.29
C PRO A 142 -13.40 7.43 -3.16
N SER A 143 -14.52 6.90 -3.64
CA SER A 143 -14.81 5.46 -3.63
C SER A 143 -13.85 4.66 -4.53
N GLU A 144 -13.51 5.20 -5.69
CA GLU A 144 -12.56 4.58 -6.62
C GLU A 144 -11.13 4.60 -6.05
N LEU A 145 -10.70 5.71 -5.43
CA LEU A 145 -9.41 5.79 -4.74
C LEU A 145 -9.28 4.77 -3.61
N ILE A 146 -10.32 4.64 -2.77
CA ILE A 146 -10.39 3.64 -1.70
C ILE A 146 -10.33 2.21 -2.27
N THR A 147 -11.03 1.96 -3.38
CA THR A 147 -11.02 0.67 -4.06
C THR A 147 -9.63 0.31 -4.58
N LEU A 148 -8.88 1.28 -5.14
CA LEU A 148 -7.52 1.05 -5.63
C LEU A 148 -6.50 0.68 -4.55
N LEU A 149 -6.77 0.92 -3.27
CA LEU A 149 -5.93 0.43 -2.18
C LEU A 149 -5.84 -1.11 -2.16
N TYR A 150 -6.85 -1.80 -2.70
CA TYR A 150 -6.88 -3.25 -2.86
C TYR A 150 -6.29 -3.75 -4.18
N CYS A 151 -5.68 -2.89 -4.99
CA CYS A 151 -5.06 -3.29 -6.24
C CYS A 151 -3.94 -4.32 -5.99
N GLU A 152 -3.90 -5.37 -6.81
CA GLU A 152 -2.84 -6.37 -6.78
C GLU A 152 -1.47 -5.75 -7.08
N ASP A 153 -1.44 -4.73 -7.96
CA ASP A 153 -0.26 -3.91 -8.16
C ASP A 153 -0.11 -2.92 -7.00
N ARG A 154 0.85 -3.21 -6.12
CA ARG A 154 1.13 -2.39 -4.93
C ARG A 154 1.57 -0.96 -5.26
N ASP A 155 2.12 -0.71 -6.44
CA ASP A 155 2.50 0.64 -6.82
C ASP A 155 1.29 1.48 -7.26
N VAL A 156 0.24 0.84 -7.80
CA VAL A 156 -1.07 1.48 -8.00
C VAL A 156 -1.71 1.80 -6.65
N ALA A 157 -1.75 0.84 -5.73
CA ALA A 157 -2.28 1.06 -4.38
C ALA A 157 -1.54 2.21 -3.65
N ASN A 158 -0.22 2.27 -3.80
CA ASN A 158 0.60 3.34 -3.23
C ASN A 158 0.31 4.72 -3.85
N GLU A 159 0.11 4.79 -5.17
CA GLU A 159 -0.28 6.04 -5.85
C GLU A 159 -1.66 6.50 -5.37
N ALA A 160 -2.66 5.61 -5.33
CA ALA A 160 -3.98 5.93 -4.78
C ALA A 160 -3.91 6.44 -3.33
N ARG A 161 -3.06 5.84 -2.50
CA ARG A 161 -2.80 6.32 -1.13
C ARG A 161 -2.22 7.75 -1.13
N THR A 162 -1.29 8.09 -2.02
CA THR A 162 -0.76 9.46 -2.14
C THR A 162 -1.85 10.47 -2.54
N GLU A 163 -2.75 10.07 -3.43
CA GLU A 163 -3.86 10.94 -3.82
C GLU A 163 -4.86 11.13 -2.68
N ILE A 164 -5.16 10.07 -1.90
CA ILE A 164 -5.99 10.17 -0.68
C ILE A 164 -5.36 11.14 0.32
N GLU A 165 -4.05 11.04 0.55
CA GLU A 165 -3.30 11.94 1.43
C GLU A 165 -3.42 13.41 0.98
N THR A 166 -3.26 13.65 -0.33
CA THR A 166 -3.41 14.99 -0.93
C THR A 166 -4.83 15.55 -0.77
N HIS A 167 -5.82 14.67 -0.68
CA HIS A 167 -7.23 15.01 -0.50
C HIS A 167 -7.74 14.85 0.94
N ALA A 168 -6.85 14.59 1.92
CA ALA A 168 -7.22 14.31 3.31
C ALA A 168 -8.12 15.38 3.94
N SER A 169 -7.93 16.65 3.55
CA SER A 169 -8.74 17.79 4.01
C SER A 169 -10.24 17.68 3.68
N GLN A 170 -10.64 16.82 2.75
CA GLN A 170 -12.04 16.54 2.44
C GLN A 170 -12.74 15.77 3.57
N ARG A 171 -11.99 15.06 4.43
CA ARG A 171 -12.49 14.30 5.59
C ARG A 171 -13.56 13.25 5.27
N VAL A 172 -13.63 12.77 4.02
CA VAL A 172 -14.59 11.74 3.58
C VAL A 172 -14.05 10.32 3.70
N PHE A 173 -12.74 10.14 3.83
CA PHE A 173 -12.08 8.83 3.74
C PHE A 173 -12.06 8.06 5.07
N THR A 174 -12.04 8.75 6.22
CA THR A 174 -11.73 8.15 7.53
C THR A 174 -12.57 6.92 7.85
N PRO A 175 -13.91 6.92 7.69
CA PRO A 175 -14.71 5.73 8.00
C PRO A 175 -14.35 4.52 7.13
N ALA A 176 -14.02 4.73 5.85
CA ALA A 176 -13.62 3.66 4.95
C ALA A 176 -12.21 3.14 5.24
N LEU A 177 -11.27 4.02 5.60
CA LEU A 177 -9.93 3.64 6.03
C LEU A 177 -9.98 2.76 7.30
N ILE A 178 -10.82 3.11 8.28
CA ILE A 178 -11.06 2.27 9.47
C ILE A 178 -11.64 0.91 9.05
N ALA A 179 -12.62 0.89 8.15
CA ALA A 179 -13.21 -0.35 7.65
C ALA A 179 -12.18 -1.26 6.94
N ILE A 180 -11.19 -0.69 6.24
CA ILE A 180 -10.09 -1.46 5.62
C ILE A 180 -9.22 -2.15 6.69
N LEU A 181 -8.87 -1.47 7.78
CA LEU A 181 -8.12 -2.09 8.88
C LEU A 181 -8.89 -3.26 9.53
N GLN A 182 -10.22 -3.17 9.53
CA GLN A 182 -11.11 -4.19 10.05
C GLN A 182 -11.42 -5.30 9.04
N ASP A 183 -11.06 -5.14 7.76
CA ASP A 183 -11.32 -6.16 6.76
C ASP A 183 -10.55 -7.46 7.07
N ARG A 184 -11.27 -8.58 6.95
CA ARG A 184 -10.76 -9.94 7.11
C ARG A 184 -11.05 -10.81 5.88
N LYS A 185 -11.73 -10.26 4.87
CA LYS A 185 -12.30 -11.05 3.78
C LYS A 185 -11.61 -10.82 2.45
N HIS A 186 -11.19 -9.59 2.11
CA HIS A 186 -10.63 -9.36 0.79
C HIS A 186 -9.26 -10.05 0.64
N PRO A 187 -8.98 -10.74 -0.50
CA PRO A 187 -7.70 -11.42 -0.70
C PRO A 187 -6.49 -10.47 -0.63
N TYR A 188 -6.60 -9.28 -1.22
CA TYR A 188 -5.55 -8.25 -1.24
C TYR A 188 -5.57 -7.28 -0.05
N ARG A 189 -6.29 -7.59 1.03
CA ARG A 189 -6.47 -6.70 2.20
C ARG A 189 -5.16 -6.20 2.81
N ARG A 190 -4.10 -7.01 2.79
CA ARG A 190 -2.81 -6.66 3.43
C ARG A 190 -2.13 -5.46 2.76
N SER A 191 -2.25 -5.33 1.43
CA SER A 191 -1.77 -4.15 0.71
C SER A 191 -2.56 -2.91 1.09
N ALA A 192 -3.89 -3.01 1.10
CA ALA A 192 -4.77 -1.91 1.47
C ALA A 192 -4.53 -1.45 2.92
N GLN A 193 -4.48 -2.39 3.86
CA GLN A 193 -4.19 -2.14 5.26
C GLN A 193 -2.83 -1.47 5.46
N TRP A 194 -1.80 -1.91 4.72
CA TRP A 194 -0.49 -1.26 4.76
C TRP A 194 -0.57 0.21 4.32
N CYS A 195 -1.30 0.51 3.24
CA CYS A 195 -1.52 1.88 2.78
C CYS A 195 -2.30 2.73 3.80
N VAL A 196 -3.30 2.14 4.48
CA VAL A 196 -4.02 2.86 5.55
C VAL A 196 -3.10 3.17 6.72
N LEU A 197 -2.25 2.24 7.12
CA LEU A 197 -1.29 2.45 8.20
C LEU A 197 -0.31 3.59 7.87
N ASP A 198 0.14 3.70 6.62
CA ASP A 198 0.91 4.86 6.13
C ASP A 198 0.15 6.18 6.32
N LEU A 199 -1.13 6.23 5.96
CA LEU A 199 -1.97 7.42 6.14
C LEU A 199 -2.19 7.76 7.62
N PHE A 200 -2.21 6.75 8.50
CA PHE A 200 -2.47 6.90 9.93
C PHE A 200 -1.22 7.23 10.76
N GLU A 201 -0.06 7.40 10.13
CA GLU A 201 1.12 7.99 10.77
C GLU A 201 0.88 9.43 11.26
N ASP A 202 -0.08 10.15 10.66
CA ASP A 202 -0.54 11.47 11.10
C ASP A 202 -2.09 11.49 11.19
N LEU A 203 -2.63 10.86 12.24
CA LEU A 203 -4.09 10.78 12.45
C LEU A 203 -4.79 12.15 12.37
N PRO A 204 -4.30 13.26 12.96
CA PRO A 204 -4.92 14.58 12.81
C PRO A 204 -5.11 15.06 11.36
N SER A 205 -4.25 14.64 10.43
CA SER A 205 -4.40 14.97 9.00
C SER A 205 -5.60 14.26 8.35
N ILE A 206 -5.98 13.08 8.86
CA ILE A 206 -7.04 12.22 8.31
C ILE A 206 -8.33 12.29 9.14
N CYS A 207 -8.27 12.00 10.43
CA CYS A 207 -9.40 11.96 11.37
C CYS A 207 -9.94 13.35 11.72
N ARG A 208 -11.27 13.48 11.78
CA ARG A 208 -11.97 14.75 12.06
C ARG A 208 -11.83 15.20 13.51
N ASP A 209 -11.87 14.25 14.44
CA ASP A 209 -11.89 14.49 15.87
C ASP A 209 -11.20 13.36 16.65
N GLU A 210 -11.05 13.54 17.96
CA GLU A 210 -10.42 12.57 18.86
C GLU A 210 -11.14 11.21 18.86
N LYS A 211 -12.47 11.21 18.68
CA LYS A 211 -13.26 9.97 18.62
C LYS A 211 -12.90 9.13 17.40
N GLU A 212 -12.74 9.74 16.23
CA GLU A 212 -12.25 9.03 15.05
C GLU A 212 -10.82 8.53 15.22
N GLN A 213 -9.96 9.28 15.91
CA GLN A 213 -8.60 8.83 16.23
C GLN A 213 -8.62 7.60 17.14
N GLU A 214 -9.47 7.59 18.17
CA GLU A 214 -9.67 6.43 19.05
C GLU A 214 -10.16 5.20 18.28
N LEU A 215 -11.11 5.37 17.35
CA LEU A 215 -11.59 4.29 16.49
C LEU A 215 -10.50 3.75 15.55
N ALA A 216 -9.65 4.64 15.00
CA ALA A 216 -8.51 4.26 14.18
C ALA A 216 -7.49 3.45 14.99
N VAL A 217 -7.16 3.89 16.21
CA VAL A 217 -6.26 3.16 17.11
C VAL A 217 -6.84 1.80 17.49
N GLN A 218 -8.13 1.73 17.81
CA GLN A 218 -8.79 0.46 18.11
C GLN A 218 -8.74 -0.50 16.90
N ALA A 219 -8.94 0.01 15.68
CA ALA A 219 -8.84 -0.81 14.48
C ALA A 219 -7.41 -1.32 14.23
N MET A 220 -6.38 -0.52 14.52
CA MET A 220 -4.98 -0.97 14.49
C MET A 220 -4.68 -2.02 15.56
N ARG A 221 -5.20 -1.84 16.78
CA ARG A 221 -5.12 -2.81 17.87
C ARG A 221 -5.71 -4.15 17.43
N ASP A 222 -6.93 -4.14 16.89
CA ASP A 222 -7.63 -5.37 16.48
C ASP A 222 -6.96 -6.03 15.28
N LEU A 223 -6.33 -5.26 14.39
CA LEU A 223 -5.49 -5.79 13.31
C LEU A 223 -4.29 -6.57 13.86
N ILE A 224 -3.61 -6.05 14.89
CA ILE A 224 -2.49 -6.74 15.56
C ILE A 224 -2.99 -7.97 16.33
N TRP A 225 -4.08 -7.80 17.09
CA TRP A 225 -4.60 -8.81 18.00
C TRP A 225 -4.97 -10.12 17.29
N ASP A 226 -5.70 -10.00 16.17
CA ASP A 226 -6.22 -11.13 15.40
C ASP A 226 -5.34 -11.48 14.18
N ALA A 227 -4.06 -11.09 14.18
CA ALA A 227 -3.18 -11.28 13.04
C ALA A 227 -2.99 -12.78 12.67
N GLU A 228 -3.29 -13.15 11.43
CA GLU A 228 -3.11 -14.52 10.90
C GLU A 228 -1.75 -14.69 10.19
N ASP A 229 -1.17 -13.59 9.72
CA ASP A 229 0.01 -13.50 8.86
C ASP A 229 0.65 -12.12 9.02
N ASP A 230 1.85 -11.92 8.47
CA ASP A 230 2.48 -10.60 8.35
C ASP A 230 2.82 -10.27 6.88
N TYR A 231 1.93 -10.63 5.95
CA TYR A 231 2.15 -10.33 4.54
C TYR A 231 2.26 -8.83 4.31
N ALA A 232 3.14 -8.44 3.38
CA ALA A 232 3.58 -7.06 3.17
C ALA A 232 4.18 -6.36 4.41
N ARG A 233 4.47 -7.08 5.50
CA ARG A 233 4.88 -6.51 6.79
C ARG A 233 3.80 -5.57 7.38
N THR A 234 2.53 -5.86 7.09
CA THR A 234 1.40 -5.03 7.50
C THR A 234 1.21 -5.02 9.01
N ILE A 235 1.35 -6.17 9.68
CA ILE A 235 1.15 -6.24 11.13
C ILE A 235 2.34 -5.61 11.84
N TYR A 236 3.55 -5.85 11.34
CA TYR A 236 4.73 -5.11 11.76
C TYR A 236 4.53 -3.59 11.66
N LYS A 237 4.06 -3.10 10.50
CA LYS A 237 3.80 -1.68 10.27
C LYS A 237 2.80 -1.10 11.27
N ALA A 238 1.78 -1.86 11.66
CA ALA A 238 0.81 -1.42 12.67
C ALA A 238 1.47 -1.20 14.04
N GLY A 239 2.39 -2.08 14.44
CA GLY A 239 3.19 -1.91 15.65
C GLY A 239 4.07 -0.67 15.59
N VAL A 240 4.72 -0.43 14.45
CA VAL A 240 5.53 0.78 14.22
C VAL A 240 4.69 2.05 14.26
N VAL A 241 3.50 2.09 13.66
CA VAL A 241 2.64 3.28 13.67
C VAL A 241 2.18 3.59 15.10
N LEU A 242 1.67 2.58 15.82
CA LEU A 242 1.25 2.77 17.20
C LEU A 242 2.41 3.16 18.12
N GLY A 243 3.59 2.58 17.91
CA GLY A 243 4.76 2.77 18.77
C GLY A 243 5.57 4.02 18.45
N GLY A 244 5.74 4.36 17.19
CA GLY A 244 6.61 5.43 16.71
C GLY A 244 5.88 6.72 16.34
N HIS A 245 4.63 6.62 15.91
CA HIS A 245 3.84 7.78 15.47
C HIS A 245 2.74 8.18 16.46
N LEU A 246 2.21 7.19 17.19
CA LEU A 246 1.17 7.39 18.21
C LEU A 246 1.59 6.96 19.64
N PRO A 247 2.87 7.14 20.06
CA PRO A 247 3.42 6.54 21.28
C PRO A 247 2.71 6.94 22.59
N HIS A 248 1.98 8.05 22.54
CA HIS A 248 1.39 8.75 23.67
C HIS A 248 0.08 8.08 24.14
N LYS A 249 -0.98 8.86 24.38
CA LYS A 249 -2.22 8.47 25.08
C LYS A 249 -2.88 7.17 24.61
N HIS A 250 -2.62 6.72 23.38
CA HIS A 250 -3.32 5.57 22.79
C HIS A 250 -2.38 4.43 22.36
N GLY A 251 -1.27 4.70 21.67
CA GLY A 251 -0.44 3.64 21.07
C GLY A 251 0.33 2.78 22.07
N GLY A 252 1.05 3.40 23.02
CA GLY A 252 1.81 2.66 24.04
C GLY A 252 0.93 1.72 24.89
N PRO A 253 -0.17 2.19 25.48
CA PRO A 253 -1.11 1.35 26.22
C PRO A 253 -1.67 0.18 25.40
N VAL A 254 -2.03 0.43 24.14
CA VAL A 254 -2.53 -0.61 23.22
C VAL A 254 -1.47 -1.67 22.96
N LEU A 255 -0.22 -1.28 22.71
CA LEU A 255 0.85 -2.25 22.45
C LEU A 255 1.17 -3.11 23.69
N LEU A 256 1.09 -2.53 24.89
CA LEU A 256 1.19 -3.29 26.14
C LEU A 256 0.08 -4.34 26.25
N GLU A 257 -1.15 -3.99 25.88
CA GLU A 257 -2.26 -4.94 25.83
C GLU A 257 -1.98 -6.06 24.80
N CYS A 258 -1.48 -5.71 23.61
CA CYS A 258 -1.19 -6.65 22.54
C CYS A 258 -0.06 -7.67 22.87
N LEU A 259 0.69 -7.51 23.96
CA LEU A 259 1.57 -8.57 24.47
C LEU A 259 0.80 -9.84 24.86
N ALA A 260 -0.49 -9.73 25.17
CA ALA A 260 -1.37 -10.85 25.46
C ALA A 260 -2.17 -11.35 24.24
N ALA A 261 -1.89 -10.83 23.04
CA ALA A 261 -2.63 -11.21 21.84
C ALA A 261 -2.54 -12.72 21.57
N PRO A 262 -3.61 -13.38 21.10
CA PRO A 262 -3.57 -14.79 20.72
C PRO A 262 -2.61 -15.02 19.55
N SER A 263 -2.50 -14.04 18.64
CA SER A 263 -1.58 -14.09 17.51
C SER A 263 -0.12 -13.91 17.94
N LYS A 264 0.73 -14.86 17.59
CA LYS A 264 2.18 -14.71 17.73
C LYS A 264 2.78 -13.62 16.83
N VAL A 265 2.19 -13.40 15.65
CA VAL A 265 2.57 -12.29 14.76
C VAL A 265 2.21 -10.95 15.41
N GLY A 266 1.02 -10.89 16.02
CA GLY A 266 0.57 -9.74 16.80
C GLY A 266 1.50 -9.43 17.96
N ARG A 267 1.84 -10.43 18.79
CA ARG A 267 2.78 -10.28 19.90
C ARG A 267 4.18 -9.86 19.44
N ARG A 268 4.71 -10.42 18.34
CA ARG A 268 5.98 -9.98 17.73
C ARG A 268 5.96 -8.49 17.43
N SER A 269 4.92 -8.04 16.72
CA SER A 269 4.74 -6.63 16.35
C SER A 269 4.60 -5.73 17.59
N ALA A 270 3.88 -6.18 18.62
CA ALA A 270 3.74 -5.45 19.88
C ALA A 270 5.09 -5.28 20.61
N ILE A 271 5.87 -6.36 20.74
CA ILE A 271 7.21 -6.31 21.35
C ILE A 271 8.10 -5.31 20.62
N HIS A 272 8.09 -5.31 19.30
CA HIS A 272 8.84 -4.37 18.49
C HIS A 272 8.32 -2.93 18.64
N GLY A 273 7.01 -2.71 18.52
CA GLY A 273 6.41 -1.37 18.64
C GLY A 273 6.71 -0.70 19.98
N LEU A 274 6.78 -1.48 21.08
CA LEU A 274 7.13 -0.97 22.41
C LEU A 274 8.57 -0.41 22.50
N PHE A 275 9.49 -0.86 21.63
CA PHE A 275 10.79 -0.23 21.47
C PHE A 275 10.63 1.21 20.98
N HIS A 276 9.82 1.44 19.96
CA HIS A 276 9.57 2.79 19.45
C HIS A 276 8.86 3.69 20.47
N VAL A 277 8.00 3.12 21.33
CA VAL A 277 7.35 3.91 22.40
C VAL A 277 8.39 4.57 23.31
N VAL A 278 9.45 3.86 23.70
CA VAL A 278 10.46 4.41 24.64
C VAL A 278 11.37 5.45 23.99
N GLU A 279 11.47 5.48 22.66
CA GLU A 279 12.20 6.53 21.93
C GLU A 279 11.50 7.88 22.10
N TRP A 280 10.17 7.88 22.14
CA TRP A 280 9.34 9.08 22.22
C TRP A 280 8.79 9.39 23.61
N GLN A 281 8.66 8.38 24.47
CA GLN A 281 8.15 8.48 25.85
C GLN A 281 9.12 7.76 26.82
N PRO A 282 10.34 8.29 27.05
CA PRO A 282 11.35 7.64 27.90
C PRO A 282 10.89 7.35 29.33
N GLU A 283 9.92 8.10 29.84
CA GLU A 283 9.30 7.90 31.16
C GLU A 283 8.54 6.58 31.29
N LEU A 284 8.08 5.99 30.17
CA LEU A 284 7.40 4.69 30.15
C LEU A 284 8.37 3.51 30.17
N ARG A 285 9.68 3.77 30.03
CA ARG A 285 10.74 2.74 29.93
C ARG A 285 10.62 1.67 31.00
N THR A 286 10.53 2.07 32.27
CA THR A 286 10.48 1.11 33.39
C THR A 286 9.27 0.18 33.28
N GLY A 287 8.09 0.73 32.97
CA GLY A 287 6.88 -0.07 32.81
C GLY A 287 6.97 -1.04 31.63
N ILE A 288 7.51 -0.57 30.50
CA ILE A 288 7.69 -1.38 29.29
C ILE A 288 8.70 -2.51 29.51
N VAL A 289 9.84 -2.24 30.14
CA VAL A 289 10.86 -3.26 30.47
C VAL A 289 10.26 -4.34 31.37
N LEU A 290 9.45 -3.96 32.36
CA LEU A 290 8.78 -4.92 33.24
C LEU A 290 7.80 -5.81 32.46
N ALA A 291 6.95 -5.21 31.61
CA ALA A 291 5.99 -5.96 30.80
C ALA A 291 6.68 -6.92 29.81
N LEU A 292 7.77 -6.49 29.17
CA LEU A 292 8.55 -7.34 28.27
C LEU A 292 9.25 -8.49 29.01
N ARG A 293 9.71 -8.26 30.25
CA ARG A 293 10.28 -9.32 31.10
C ARG A 293 9.23 -10.36 31.52
N GLU A 294 7.99 -9.92 31.75
CA GLU A 294 6.86 -10.82 32.02
C GLU A 294 6.51 -11.64 30.75
N ALA A 295 6.38 -10.98 29.60
CA ALA A 295 6.18 -11.67 28.32
C ALA A 295 7.32 -12.66 28.01
N ALA A 296 8.56 -12.33 28.37
CA ALA A 296 9.71 -13.21 28.21
C ALA A 296 9.62 -14.51 29.05
N GLN A 297 8.82 -14.54 30.11
CA GLN A 297 8.61 -15.72 30.94
C GLN A 297 7.47 -16.58 30.40
N ASP A 298 6.37 -15.94 30.02
CA ASP A 298 5.08 -16.61 29.82
C ASP A 298 4.64 -16.78 28.36
N ASP A 299 5.31 -16.14 27.38
CA ASP A 299 4.92 -16.28 25.97
C ASP A 299 5.00 -17.76 25.55
N PRO A 300 3.95 -18.34 24.93
CA PRO A 300 3.97 -19.74 24.51
C PRO A 300 5.07 -20.04 23.49
N GLU A 301 5.49 -19.05 22.69
CA GLU A 301 6.48 -19.22 21.65
C GLU A 301 7.90 -18.98 22.20
N PRO A 302 8.80 -20.00 22.18
CA PRO A 302 10.15 -19.85 22.70
C PRO A 302 10.96 -18.73 22.04
N GLN A 303 10.75 -18.50 20.74
CA GLN A 303 11.40 -17.41 20.02
C GLN A 303 10.95 -16.03 20.49
N LEU A 304 9.66 -15.88 20.83
CA LEU A 304 9.13 -14.61 21.35
C LEU A 304 9.55 -14.35 22.79
N ARG A 305 9.68 -15.40 23.62
CA ARG A 305 10.29 -15.27 24.95
C ARG A 305 11.69 -14.66 24.88
N GLU A 306 12.52 -15.19 23.98
CA GLU A 306 13.87 -14.68 23.76
C GLU A 306 13.86 -13.27 23.16
N PHE A 307 12.98 -13.01 22.18
CA PHE A 307 12.82 -11.70 21.57
C PHE A 307 12.46 -10.63 22.61
N ALA A 308 11.44 -10.89 23.44
CA ALA A 308 11.02 -9.98 24.51
C ALA A 308 12.13 -9.75 25.55
N ARG A 309 12.88 -10.80 25.92
CA ARG A 309 14.00 -10.70 26.87
C ARG A 309 15.11 -9.79 26.34
N LEU A 310 15.50 -9.99 25.07
CA LEU A 310 16.55 -9.21 24.43
C LEU A 310 16.09 -7.77 24.20
N MET A 311 14.83 -7.56 23.78
CA MET A 311 14.24 -6.23 23.62
C MET A 311 14.22 -5.47 24.95
N ALA A 312 13.80 -6.11 26.04
CA ALA A 312 13.81 -5.51 27.38
C ALA A 312 15.22 -5.06 27.81
N ARG A 313 16.24 -5.85 27.48
CA ARG A 313 17.65 -5.51 27.74
C ARG A 313 18.08 -4.29 26.92
N ASP A 314 17.78 -4.27 25.63
CA ASP A 314 18.19 -3.18 24.73
C ASP A 314 17.53 -1.85 25.13
N ILE A 315 16.24 -1.89 25.47
CA ILE A 315 15.50 -0.73 26.01
C ILE A 315 16.08 -0.23 27.34
N GLU A 316 16.43 -1.14 28.26
CA GLU A 316 17.01 -0.78 29.56
C GLU A 316 18.40 -0.16 29.42
N ALA A 317 19.21 -0.66 28.50
CA ALA A 317 20.53 -0.14 28.17
C ALA A 317 20.48 1.20 27.40
N GLY A 318 19.33 1.52 26.78
CA GLY A 318 19.17 2.71 25.95
C GLY A 318 19.87 2.58 24.60
N GLU A 319 19.90 1.37 24.04
CA GLU A 319 20.45 1.12 22.71
C GLU A 319 19.59 1.79 21.63
N PHE A 320 20.24 2.27 20.57
CA PHE A 320 19.59 2.88 19.41
C PHE A 320 19.15 1.85 18.37
N ASP A 321 19.88 0.74 18.27
CA ASP A 321 19.55 -0.39 17.42
C ASP A 321 19.08 -1.54 18.30
N HIS A 322 17.93 -2.13 17.97
CA HIS A 322 17.46 -3.34 18.62
C HIS A 322 17.80 -4.58 17.79
N ILE A 323 17.78 -5.73 18.44
CA ILE A 323 17.91 -7.02 17.77
C ILE A 323 16.89 -7.22 16.63
N PRO A 324 17.26 -7.94 15.55
CA PRO A 324 16.33 -8.23 14.46
C PRO A 324 15.13 -9.06 14.95
N GLU A 325 13.97 -8.83 14.35
CA GLU A 325 12.77 -9.60 14.65
C GLU A 325 12.93 -11.08 14.26
N PRO A 326 12.37 -12.00 15.05
CA PRO A 326 12.33 -13.40 14.68
C PRO A 326 11.42 -13.63 13.48
N VAL A 327 11.87 -14.47 12.54
CA VAL A 327 11.07 -14.97 11.42
C VAL A 327 10.60 -16.38 11.77
N PHE A 328 9.30 -16.60 11.75
CA PHE A 328 8.73 -17.91 12.03
C PHE A 328 8.94 -18.86 10.84
N PRO A 329 9.10 -20.18 11.08
CA PRO A 329 9.36 -21.14 10.01
C PRO A 329 8.33 -21.14 8.87
N GLU A 330 7.06 -20.85 9.17
CA GLU A 330 5.99 -20.79 8.17
C GLU A 330 5.98 -19.50 7.32
N GLU A 331 6.82 -18.51 7.65
CA GLU A 331 6.94 -17.26 6.88
C GLU A 331 8.01 -17.33 5.77
N LEU A 332 8.82 -18.39 5.75
CA LEU A 332 9.96 -18.61 4.85
C LEU A 332 9.56 -19.11 3.45
#